data_AF-A0A9P7G8V7-F1
#
_entry.id   AF-A0A9P7G8V7-F1
#
_cell.length_a   1.000
_cell.length_b   1.000
_cell.length_c   1.000
_cell.angle_alpha   90.00
_cell.angle_beta   90.00
_cell.angle_gamma   90.00
#
_symmetry.space_group_name_H-M   'P 1'
#
loop_
_entity.id
_entity.type
_entity.pdbx_description
1 polymer ?
#
loop_
_entity_poly.entity_id
_entity_poly.type
_entity_poly.pdbx_seq_one_letter_code
_entity_poly.pdbx_strand_id
1 'polypeptide(L)'
;MPDSPNGSGKTTGDDASSWEYPLSQLKEQQKLIQQPNLEDPGYIRQKASGKLWVRERLTVLLDEDSFAEVGSVTGKPVYDEESGLLVSFAPANSITGFGRINGRKVFVTADDFSVRGGHADGGIQMKAPYGELLARKARVPLVRLLDGSSGGGSVATCLSQLFAAGPPVVKQATFEDLSKEALGGWEIHAQNGTVDNVATSEQDAFNQIAMFLSYLPSSIFALPPVSESADPPTRREEELMSIIPRRRARPYDVRRLIRLIVDANGPVDAPSSSSFFEIGELWGRCIVTGFARLAGRPVGVLTSDCLVNGGAIDALGSQKSARFATLCDHFGFVTGSVAERAATIRHGAAALSALYNGTMPIYTIIIRRAFGVAGGAFSDLEDGAGTRVAWSVLSPLVSFVHLGSPPAPGSNGFFSLQAVR
;
A
#
# COMPACT_ATOMS: atom_id res chain seq x y z
N MET A 1 -59.58 -6.44 -60.11
CA MET A 1 -58.51 -7.11 -59.35
C MET A 1 -57.59 -6.03 -58.83
N PRO A 2 -57.60 -5.74 -57.51
CA PRO A 2 -56.67 -4.80 -56.89
C PRO A 2 -55.41 -5.55 -56.42
N ASP A 3 -54.23 -5.01 -56.71
CA ASP A 3 -52.98 -5.46 -56.06
C ASP A 3 -52.66 -4.59 -54.85
N SER A 4 -52.11 -5.24 -53.82
CA SER A 4 -52.12 -4.77 -52.43
C SER A 4 -51.12 -3.66 -52.10
N PRO A 5 -51.39 -2.83 -51.07
CA PRO A 5 -50.42 -1.87 -50.56
C PRO A 5 -49.35 -2.58 -49.71
N ASN A 6 -48.10 -2.55 -50.16
CA ASN A 6 -47.00 -3.17 -49.41
C ASN A 6 -46.44 -2.26 -48.32
N GLY A 7 -46.60 -2.69 -47.06
CA GLY A 7 -45.48 -2.83 -46.14
C GLY A 7 -44.84 -1.54 -45.60
N SER A 8 -45.47 -1.01 -44.56
CA SER A 8 -44.86 -0.29 -43.43
C SER A 8 -43.33 -0.35 -43.29
N GLY A 9 -42.69 0.82 -43.33
CA GLY A 9 -41.67 1.25 -42.37
C GLY A 9 -40.45 0.34 -42.13
N LYS A 10 -39.46 0.39 -43.03
CA LYS A 10 -38.06 0.18 -42.64
C LYS A 10 -37.56 1.39 -41.84
N THR A 11 -37.68 1.38 -40.53
CA THR A 11 -37.01 2.38 -39.68
C THR A 11 -35.55 2.00 -39.45
N THR A 12 -34.66 2.87 -39.93
CA THR A 12 -33.25 3.02 -39.50
C THR A 12 -32.42 1.74 -39.47
N GLY A 13 -32.16 1.18 -40.66
CA GLY A 13 -30.99 0.35 -40.87
C GLY A 13 -29.73 1.23 -40.95
N ASP A 14 -28.63 0.72 -40.38
CA ASP A 14 -27.28 1.29 -40.36
C ASP A 14 -26.85 1.81 -41.74
N ASP A 15 -26.92 3.13 -41.93
CA ASP A 15 -26.30 3.79 -43.07
C ASP A 15 -24.82 3.96 -42.76
N ALA A 16 -24.01 2.97 -43.19
CA ALA A 16 -22.57 2.81 -42.92
C ALA A 16 -21.65 4.00 -43.37
N SER A 17 -22.25 5.14 -43.70
CA SER A 17 -21.69 6.48 -43.82
C SER A 17 -21.70 7.31 -42.52
N SER A 18 -22.49 6.94 -41.50
CA SER A 18 -22.67 7.73 -40.27
C SER A 18 -22.02 7.07 -39.03
N TRP A 19 -21.33 7.87 -38.21
CA TRP A 19 -20.76 7.40 -36.93
C TRP A 19 -21.76 7.49 -35.77
N GLU A 20 -22.94 8.06 -35.99
CA GLU A 20 -23.88 8.41 -34.92
C GLU A 20 -24.47 7.15 -34.25
N TYR A 21 -24.86 6.15 -35.05
CA TYR A 21 -25.42 4.90 -34.55
C TYR A 21 -24.40 4.04 -33.77
N PRO A 22 -23.17 3.78 -34.26
CA PRO A 22 -22.13 3.13 -33.45
C PRO A 22 -21.80 3.90 -32.15
N LEU A 23 -21.81 5.23 -32.19
CA LEU A 23 -21.57 6.06 -31.00
C LEU A 23 -22.74 6.02 -30.01
N SER A 24 -24.00 5.91 -30.46
CA SER A 24 -25.14 5.75 -29.55
C SER A 24 -25.12 4.38 -28.86
N GLN A 25 -24.81 3.31 -29.60
CA GLN A 25 -24.65 1.96 -29.04
C GLN A 25 -23.51 1.91 -27.99
N LEU A 26 -22.37 2.55 -28.26
CA LEU A 26 -21.27 2.65 -27.30
C LEU A 26 -21.65 3.43 -26.04
N LYS A 27 -22.39 4.54 -26.17
CA LYS A 27 -22.88 5.33 -25.02
C LYS A 27 -23.90 4.55 -24.19
N GLU A 28 -24.76 3.78 -24.83
CA GLU A 28 -25.74 2.92 -24.15
C GLU A 28 -25.04 1.82 -23.33
N GLN A 29 -24.05 1.13 -23.93
CA GLN A 29 -23.19 0.20 -23.21
C GLN A 29 -22.48 0.89 -22.02
N GLN A 30 -21.86 2.04 -22.23
CA GLN A 30 -21.21 2.79 -21.13
C GLN A 30 -22.19 3.13 -20.00
N LYS A 31 -23.42 3.55 -20.32
CA LYS A 31 -24.45 3.84 -19.31
C LYS A 31 -24.81 2.61 -18.48
N LEU A 32 -25.00 1.45 -19.12
CA LEU A 32 -25.27 0.18 -18.43
C LEU A 32 -24.12 -0.25 -17.50
N ILE A 33 -22.87 0.07 -17.85
CA ILE A 33 -21.66 -0.31 -17.10
C ILE A 33 -21.33 0.72 -16.00
N GLN A 34 -21.85 1.95 -16.12
CA GLN A 34 -21.68 3.04 -15.15
C GLN A 34 -22.76 3.10 -14.08
N GLN A 35 -23.91 2.45 -14.28
CA GLN A 35 -25.03 2.43 -13.34
C GLN A 35 -25.12 1.05 -12.66
N PRO A 36 -25.34 0.98 -11.34
CA PRO A 36 -25.49 -0.30 -10.66
C PRO A 36 -26.84 -0.93 -11.01
N ASN A 37 -26.85 -2.22 -11.32
CA ASN A 37 -28.10 -2.96 -11.37
C ASN A 37 -28.62 -3.18 -9.94
N LEU A 38 -29.63 -2.41 -9.53
CA LEU A 38 -30.21 -2.47 -8.19
C LEU A 38 -30.89 -3.81 -7.88
N GLU A 39 -31.26 -4.58 -8.92
CA GLU A 39 -31.88 -5.91 -8.80
C GLU A 39 -30.83 -7.04 -8.76
N ASP A 40 -29.54 -6.75 -9.02
CA ASP A 40 -28.50 -7.77 -9.03
C ASP A 40 -28.26 -8.35 -7.62
N PRO A 41 -28.34 -9.69 -7.45
CA PRO A 41 -28.14 -10.32 -6.14
C PRO A 41 -26.73 -10.09 -5.55
N GLY A 42 -25.71 -9.88 -6.37
CA GLY A 42 -24.35 -9.55 -5.93
C GLY A 42 -24.28 -8.12 -5.38
N TYR A 43 -24.83 -7.14 -6.10
CA TYR A 43 -24.95 -5.75 -5.66
C TYR A 43 -25.76 -5.63 -4.34
N ILE A 44 -26.93 -6.28 -4.28
CA ILE A 44 -27.77 -6.31 -3.07
C ILE A 44 -26.98 -6.88 -1.87
N ARG A 45 -26.27 -8.00 -2.06
CA ARG A 45 -25.43 -8.61 -1.00
C ARG A 45 -24.26 -7.72 -0.59
N GLN A 46 -23.61 -7.05 -1.53
CA GLN A 46 -22.50 -6.14 -1.27
C GLN A 46 -22.96 -4.97 -0.39
N LYS A 47 -24.08 -4.32 -0.76
CA LYS A 47 -24.71 -3.26 0.04
C LYS A 47 -25.19 -3.74 1.40
N ALA A 48 -25.84 -4.91 1.47
CA ALA A 48 -26.30 -5.50 2.73
C ALA A 48 -25.13 -5.87 3.68
N SER A 49 -23.93 -6.08 3.14
CA SER A 49 -22.69 -6.31 3.91
C SER A 49 -22.00 -5.01 4.35
N GLY A 50 -22.60 -3.84 4.11
CA GLY A 50 -22.00 -2.54 4.45
C GLY A 50 -20.84 -2.11 3.55
N LYS A 51 -20.61 -2.79 2.42
CA LYS A 51 -19.55 -2.46 1.46
C LYS A 51 -20.02 -1.46 0.41
N LEU A 52 -19.12 -0.58 0.01
CA LEU A 52 -19.25 0.27 -1.18
C LEU A 52 -19.20 -0.59 -2.45
N TRP A 53 -19.99 -0.19 -3.46
CA TRP A 53 -19.88 -0.70 -4.82
C TRP A 53 -18.61 -0.17 -5.50
N VAL A 54 -18.10 -0.89 -6.50
CA VAL A 54 -16.77 -0.63 -7.09
C VAL A 54 -16.60 0.81 -7.59
N ARG A 55 -17.63 1.43 -8.19
CA ARG A 55 -17.54 2.82 -8.66
C ARG A 55 -17.60 3.83 -7.53
N GLU A 56 -18.35 3.54 -6.47
CA GLU A 56 -18.36 4.38 -5.25
C GLU A 56 -16.98 4.37 -4.58
N ARG A 57 -16.30 3.21 -4.54
CA ARG A 57 -14.90 3.14 -4.08
C ARG A 57 -13.97 4.02 -4.90
N LEU A 58 -14.13 4.05 -6.23
CA LEU A 58 -13.35 4.91 -7.11
C LEU A 58 -13.64 6.40 -6.86
N THR A 59 -14.91 6.78 -6.67
CA THR A 59 -15.31 8.16 -6.33
C THR A 59 -14.75 8.62 -4.98
N VAL A 60 -14.63 7.73 -3.99
CA VAL A 60 -14.10 8.08 -2.66
C VAL A 60 -12.56 8.08 -2.63
N LEU A 61 -11.91 7.20 -3.39
CA LEU A 61 -10.44 7.08 -3.41
C LEU A 61 -9.77 8.16 -4.28
N LEU A 62 -10.39 8.54 -5.39
CA LEU A 62 -9.79 9.41 -6.40
C LEU A 62 -10.27 10.85 -6.30
N ASP A 63 -9.42 11.78 -6.72
CA ASP A 63 -9.78 13.19 -6.87
C ASP A 63 -10.99 13.32 -7.84
N GLU A 64 -11.87 14.28 -7.57
CA GLU A 64 -13.05 14.57 -8.39
C GLU A 64 -12.71 14.77 -9.87
N ASP A 65 -13.54 14.22 -10.76
CA ASP A 65 -13.37 14.21 -12.23
C ASP A 65 -12.02 13.69 -12.76
N SER A 66 -11.21 13.00 -11.94
CA SER A 66 -9.87 12.55 -12.34
C SER A 66 -9.81 11.19 -13.03
N PHE A 67 -10.89 10.37 -12.94
CA PHE A 67 -10.87 8.97 -13.40
C PHE A 67 -11.10 8.82 -14.91
N ALA A 68 -10.09 8.31 -15.60
CA ALA A 68 -10.13 7.94 -17.01
C ALA A 68 -10.08 6.40 -17.15
N GLU A 69 -11.26 5.80 -17.33
CA GLU A 69 -11.45 4.36 -17.46
C GLU A 69 -10.83 3.80 -18.75
N VAL A 70 -10.15 2.65 -18.64
CA VAL A 70 -9.52 1.93 -19.76
C VAL A 70 -10.31 0.64 -20.02
N GLY A 71 -10.82 0.50 -21.24
CA GLY A 71 -11.72 -0.62 -21.60
C GLY A 71 -13.07 -0.52 -20.90
N SER A 72 -13.70 0.67 -20.97
CA SER A 72 -15.01 0.94 -20.34
C SER A 72 -16.17 0.10 -20.91
N VAL A 73 -16.00 -0.45 -22.11
CA VAL A 73 -16.96 -1.37 -22.77
C VAL A 73 -16.36 -2.77 -22.96
N THR A 74 -15.36 -3.15 -22.16
CA THR A 74 -14.87 -4.54 -22.14
C THR A 74 -15.89 -5.42 -21.43
N GLY A 75 -16.35 -6.47 -22.11
CA GLY A 75 -17.35 -7.41 -21.61
C GLY A 75 -17.73 -8.44 -22.68
N LYS A 76 -18.82 -9.16 -22.46
CA LYS A 76 -19.39 -10.14 -23.38
C LYS A 76 -20.76 -9.64 -23.84
N PRO A 77 -20.89 -9.11 -25.08
CA PRO A 77 -22.18 -8.79 -25.66
C PRO A 77 -22.91 -10.06 -26.09
N VAL A 78 -24.23 -10.01 -26.06
CA VAL A 78 -25.14 -10.96 -26.71
C VAL A 78 -25.95 -10.18 -27.72
N TYR A 79 -25.86 -10.56 -28.99
CA TYR A 79 -26.62 -9.97 -30.08
C TYR A 79 -27.76 -10.89 -30.49
N ASP A 80 -28.84 -10.31 -30.99
CA ASP A 80 -29.92 -11.02 -31.67
C ASP A 80 -29.47 -11.45 -33.07
N GLU A 81 -29.68 -12.71 -33.43
CA GLU A 81 -29.15 -13.28 -34.69
C GLU A 81 -29.88 -12.77 -35.95
N GLU A 82 -31.15 -12.35 -35.83
CA GLU A 82 -31.95 -11.87 -36.98
C GLU A 82 -31.82 -10.37 -37.21
N SER A 83 -31.81 -9.56 -36.14
CA SER A 83 -31.74 -8.09 -36.20
C SER A 83 -30.33 -7.52 -36.03
N GLY A 84 -29.38 -8.29 -35.50
CA GLY A 84 -28.03 -7.82 -35.18
C GLY A 84 -27.95 -6.85 -33.99
N LEU A 85 -29.08 -6.60 -33.31
CA LEU A 85 -29.16 -5.66 -32.19
C LEU A 85 -28.59 -6.27 -30.90
N LEU A 86 -28.04 -5.42 -30.02
CA LEU A 86 -27.55 -5.83 -28.71
C LEU A 86 -28.73 -6.18 -27.79
N VAL A 87 -28.83 -7.45 -27.39
CA VAL A 87 -29.88 -7.94 -26.46
C VAL A 87 -29.45 -7.78 -25.01
N SER A 88 -28.18 -8.09 -24.70
CA SER A 88 -27.64 -7.91 -23.36
C SER A 88 -26.12 -7.75 -23.39
N PHE A 89 -25.56 -7.22 -22.31
CA PHE A 89 -24.12 -7.02 -22.18
C PHE A 89 -23.67 -7.39 -20.76
N ALA A 90 -22.78 -8.38 -20.65
CA ALA A 90 -22.16 -8.74 -19.39
C ALA A 90 -20.80 -8.00 -19.25
N PRO A 91 -20.65 -7.00 -18.36
CA PRO A 91 -19.41 -6.26 -18.20
C PRO A 91 -18.23 -7.12 -17.71
N ALA A 92 -17.02 -6.61 -17.90
CA ALA A 92 -15.85 -7.08 -17.20
C ALA A 92 -16.00 -6.87 -15.68
N ASN A 93 -15.68 -7.88 -14.89
CA ASN A 93 -15.73 -7.87 -13.43
C ASN A 93 -14.59 -7.07 -12.76
N SER A 94 -13.86 -6.25 -13.52
CA SER A 94 -12.77 -5.43 -13.02
C SER A 94 -12.72 -4.12 -13.82
N ILE A 95 -12.83 -3.01 -13.10
CA ILE A 95 -12.73 -1.64 -13.62
C ILE A 95 -11.27 -1.22 -13.50
N THR A 96 -10.69 -0.72 -14.59
CA THR A 96 -9.28 -0.32 -14.62
C THR A 96 -9.14 1.05 -15.28
N GLY A 97 -8.18 1.87 -14.85
CA GLY A 97 -8.03 3.21 -15.41
C GLY A 97 -6.96 4.06 -14.73
N PHE A 98 -6.73 5.24 -15.28
CA PHE A 98 -5.91 6.27 -14.63
C PHE A 98 -6.80 7.13 -13.72
N GLY A 99 -6.25 7.59 -12.60
CA GLY A 99 -6.90 8.55 -11.71
C GLY A 99 -5.87 9.47 -11.07
N ARG A 100 -6.31 10.32 -10.14
CA ARG A 100 -5.42 11.05 -9.24
C ARG A 100 -5.80 10.80 -7.78
N ILE A 101 -4.81 10.85 -6.90
CA ILE A 101 -4.98 10.85 -5.45
C ILE A 101 -4.14 12.00 -4.92
N ASN A 102 -4.76 13.01 -4.31
CA ASN A 102 -4.11 14.25 -3.87
C ASN A 102 -3.27 14.89 -4.98
N GLY A 103 -3.86 15.03 -6.17
CA GLY A 103 -3.25 15.56 -7.39
C GLY A 103 -2.32 14.60 -8.13
N ARG A 104 -1.80 13.56 -7.47
CA ARG A 104 -0.82 12.63 -8.03
C ARG A 104 -1.48 11.57 -8.91
N LYS A 105 -1.01 11.46 -10.16
CA LYS A 105 -1.47 10.45 -11.10
C LYS A 105 -1.14 9.04 -10.61
N VAL A 106 -2.16 8.17 -10.61
CA VAL A 106 -2.08 6.74 -10.28
C VAL A 106 -2.77 5.93 -11.39
N PHE A 107 -2.51 4.62 -11.43
CA PHE A 107 -3.37 3.66 -12.12
C PHE A 107 -4.12 2.83 -11.07
N VAL A 108 -5.41 2.60 -11.27
CA VAL A 108 -6.24 1.80 -10.36
C VAL A 108 -6.81 0.61 -11.11
N THR A 109 -6.87 -0.54 -10.44
CA THR A 109 -7.71 -1.68 -10.82
C THR A 109 -8.61 -2.02 -9.65
N ALA A 110 -9.91 -2.14 -9.86
CA ALA A 110 -10.88 -2.41 -8.80
C ALA A 110 -11.85 -3.52 -9.24
N ASP A 111 -11.98 -4.56 -8.41
CA ASP A 111 -12.87 -5.67 -8.70
C ASP A 111 -14.34 -5.32 -8.40
N ASP A 112 -15.25 -5.70 -9.28
CA ASP A 112 -16.69 -5.60 -9.07
C ASP A 112 -17.26 -6.92 -8.58
N PHE A 113 -17.64 -6.98 -7.31
CA PHE A 113 -18.25 -8.17 -6.71
C PHE A 113 -19.66 -8.46 -7.25
N SER A 114 -20.41 -7.45 -7.72
CA SER A 114 -21.72 -7.68 -8.35
C SER A 114 -21.58 -8.51 -9.63
N VAL A 115 -20.52 -8.25 -10.40
CA VAL A 115 -20.25 -8.96 -11.65
C VAL A 115 -19.55 -10.29 -11.37
N ARG A 116 -20.34 -11.38 -11.34
CA ARG A 116 -19.84 -12.76 -11.15
C ARG A 116 -19.02 -12.95 -9.85
N GLY A 117 -19.28 -12.20 -8.78
CA GLY A 117 -18.52 -12.29 -7.52
C GLY A 117 -17.09 -11.72 -7.61
N GLY A 118 -16.77 -10.93 -8.64
CA GLY A 118 -15.41 -10.48 -8.90
C GLY A 118 -14.44 -11.61 -9.27
N HIS A 119 -14.96 -12.78 -9.66
CA HIS A 119 -14.15 -13.94 -10.05
C HIS A 119 -13.33 -13.69 -11.33
N ALA A 120 -12.10 -14.18 -11.37
CA ALA A 120 -11.22 -14.04 -12.54
C ALA A 120 -11.82 -14.70 -13.79
N ASP A 121 -12.26 -13.90 -14.77
CA ASP A 121 -12.88 -14.40 -16.00
C ASP A 121 -11.83 -14.79 -17.05
N GLY A 122 -11.85 -16.06 -17.46
CA GLY A 122 -11.04 -16.60 -18.57
C GLY A 122 -11.12 -15.77 -19.86
N GLY A 123 -12.28 -15.19 -20.17
CA GLY A 123 -12.47 -14.37 -21.37
C GLY A 123 -11.92 -12.94 -21.27
N ILE A 124 -11.46 -12.49 -20.09
CA ILE A 124 -11.06 -11.09 -19.83
C ILE A 124 -9.69 -11.04 -19.13
N GLN A 125 -8.97 -12.17 -19.05
CA GLN A 125 -7.67 -12.33 -18.37
C GLN A 125 -6.64 -11.24 -18.70
N MET A 126 -6.64 -10.72 -19.93
CA MET A 126 -5.68 -9.71 -20.37
C MET A 126 -5.95 -8.29 -19.83
N LYS A 127 -7.14 -7.97 -19.29
CA LYS A 127 -7.46 -6.60 -18.82
C LYS A 127 -6.56 -6.16 -17.65
N ALA A 128 -6.28 -7.05 -16.70
CA ALA A 128 -5.41 -6.75 -15.57
C ALA A 128 -3.92 -6.64 -15.98
N PRO A 129 -3.28 -7.63 -16.65
CA PRO A 129 -1.90 -7.50 -17.15
C PRO A 129 -1.68 -6.31 -18.09
N TYR A 130 -2.69 -5.94 -18.90
CA TYR A 130 -2.63 -4.74 -19.74
C TYR A 130 -2.61 -3.46 -18.88
N GLY A 131 -3.45 -3.38 -17.84
CA GLY A 131 -3.42 -2.30 -16.87
C GLY A 131 -2.08 -2.16 -16.13
N GLU A 132 -1.51 -3.28 -15.67
CA GLU A 132 -0.17 -3.31 -15.05
C GLU A 132 0.92 -2.82 -16.01
N LEU A 133 0.85 -3.22 -17.28
CA LEU A 133 1.76 -2.76 -18.33
C LEU A 133 1.59 -1.26 -18.63
N LEU A 134 0.37 -0.73 -18.60
CA LEU A 134 0.11 0.71 -18.73
C LEU A 134 0.65 1.50 -17.54
N ALA A 135 0.40 1.06 -16.30
CA ALA A 135 0.94 1.67 -15.09
C ALA A 135 2.47 1.73 -15.13
N ARG A 136 3.12 0.61 -15.48
CA ARG A 136 4.58 0.51 -15.64
C ARG A 136 5.12 1.42 -16.74
N LYS A 137 4.47 1.48 -17.91
CA LYS A 137 4.86 2.39 -19.00
C LYS A 137 4.71 3.86 -18.62
N ALA A 138 3.63 4.20 -17.91
CA ALA A 138 3.36 5.55 -17.42
C ALA A 138 4.20 5.95 -16.19
N ARG A 139 4.91 4.99 -15.56
CA ARG A 139 5.72 5.19 -14.33
C ARG A 139 4.91 5.83 -13.19
N VAL A 140 3.69 5.33 -13.00
CA VAL A 140 2.78 5.73 -11.91
C VAL A 140 2.57 4.58 -10.93
N PRO A 141 2.22 4.85 -9.66
CA PRO A 141 1.80 3.82 -8.73
C PRO A 141 0.57 3.06 -9.24
N LEU A 142 0.52 1.77 -8.96
CA LEU A 142 -0.62 0.90 -9.20
C LEU A 142 -1.33 0.61 -7.87
N VAL A 143 -2.61 0.97 -7.76
CA VAL A 143 -3.46 0.61 -6.62
C VAL A 143 -4.43 -0.49 -7.07
N ARG A 144 -4.48 -1.61 -6.34
CA ARG A 144 -5.38 -2.73 -6.63
C ARG A 144 -6.41 -2.87 -5.50
N LEU A 145 -7.67 -2.52 -5.78
CA LEU A 145 -8.80 -2.71 -4.86
C LEU A 145 -9.39 -4.11 -5.09
N LEU A 146 -9.08 -5.03 -4.19
CA LEU A 146 -9.43 -6.44 -4.30
C LEU A 146 -10.71 -6.75 -3.50
N ASP A 147 -11.69 -7.35 -4.18
CA ASP A 147 -12.96 -7.79 -3.56
C ASP A 147 -13.55 -9.05 -4.24
N GLY A 148 -12.73 -9.76 -5.03
CA GLY A 148 -13.13 -10.93 -5.82
C GLY A 148 -12.98 -12.27 -5.09
N SER A 149 -14.03 -13.11 -5.14
CA SER A 149 -14.13 -14.35 -4.35
C SER A 149 -13.20 -15.52 -4.77
N SER A 150 -12.28 -15.34 -5.72
CA SER A 150 -11.25 -16.35 -6.09
C SER A 150 -9.80 -15.89 -5.97
N GLY A 151 -9.50 -14.80 -5.25
CA GLY A 151 -8.11 -14.41 -5.04
C GLY A 151 -7.86 -13.00 -4.51
N GLY A 152 -8.91 -12.26 -4.15
CA GLY A 152 -8.81 -10.89 -3.69
C GLY A 152 -9.43 -10.69 -2.31
N GLY A 153 -8.63 -10.83 -1.25
CA GLY A 153 -9.03 -10.36 0.07
C GLY A 153 -9.04 -8.83 0.12
N SER A 154 -10.13 -8.25 0.60
CA SER A 154 -10.16 -6.84 1.04
C SER A 154 -9.32 -6.67 2.32
N VAL A 155 -9.20 -5.45 2.86
CA VAL A 155 -8.31 -5.13 4.01
C VAL A 155 -9.06 -4.43 5.16
N ALA A 156 -10.39 -4.43 5.12
CA ALA A 156 -11.23 -3.85 6.17
C ALA A 156 -11.62 -4.91 7.23
N THR A 157 -11.39 -4.60 8.51
CA THR A 157 -11.72 -5.47 9.65
C THR A 157 -13.15 -6.01 9.55
N CYS A 158 -13.32 -7.31 9.81
CA CYS A 158 -14.61 -8.02 9.79
C CYS A 158 -15.34 -8.06 8.43
N LEU A 159 -14.80 -7.45 7.36
CA LEU A 159 -15.38 -7.44 6.01
C LEU A 159 -14.56 -8.23 4.97
N SER A 160 -13.41 -8.76 5.38
CA SER A 160 -12.43 -9.39 4.50
C SER A 160 -11.84 -10.68 5.07
N GLN A 161 -11.74 -11.70 4.22
CA GLN A 161 -10.91 -12.88 4.47
C GLN A 161 -9.94 -13.10 3.29
N LEU A 162 -8.80 -13.74 3.57
CA LEU A 162 -7.82 -14.18 2.60
C LEU A 162 -7.44 -15.64 2.91
N PHE A 163 -7.33 -16.49 1.90
CA PHE A 163 -6.85 -17.87 2.07
C PHE A 163 -6.43 -18.45 0.73
N ALA A 164 -5.46 -19.37 0.72
CA ALA A 164 -5.01 -20.06 -0.49
C ALA A 164 -6.02 -21.11 -0.99
N ALA A 165 -6.78 -21.72 -0.06
CA ALA A 165 -7.84 -22.68 -0.34
C ALA A 165 -9.03 -22.39 0.58
N GLY A 166 -10.25 -22.46 0.05
CA GLY A 166 -11.46 -22.18 0.84
C GLY A 166 -11.79 -23.29 1.86
N PRO A 167 -12.59 -23.00 2.91
CA PRO A 167 -12.91 -23.96 3.96
C PRO A 167 -13.38 -25.34 3.50
N PRO A 168 -14.21 -25.50 2.44
CA PRO A 168 -14.59 -26.84 1.97
C PRO A 168 -13.40 -27.69 1.49
N VAL A 169 -12.41 -27.07 0.86
CA VAL A 169 -11.19 -27.74 0.37
C VAL A 169 -10.28 -28.09 1.54
N VAL A 170 -10.13 -27.17 2.51
CA VAL A 170 -9.34 -27.41 3.73
C VAL A 170 -9.95 -28.55 4.54
N LYS A 171 -11.28 -28.53 4.76
CA LYS A 171 -12.01 -29.61 5.45
C LYS A 171 -11.85 -30.95 4.76
N GLN A 172 -11.83 -31.00 3.44
CA GLN A 172 -11.61 -32.24 2.69
C GLN A 172 -10.16 -32.75 2.76
N ALA A 173 -9.17 -31.85 2.88
CA ALA A 173 -7.75 -32.20 2.88
C ALA A 173 -7.16 -32.46 4.29
N THR A 174 -7.63 -31.75 5.31
CA THR A 174 -7.09 -31.76 6.68
C THR A 174 -8.06 -32.30 7.72
N PHE A 175 -9.35 -32.48 7.36
CA PHE A 175 -10.45 -32.81 8.26
C PHE A 175 -10.79 -31.73 9.31
N GLU A 176 -10.22 -30.53 9.20
CA GLU A 176 -10.52 -29.40 10.08
C GLU A 176 -11.78 -28.65 9.62
N ASP A 177 -12.76 -28.47 10.52
CA ASP A 177 -14.02 -27.76 10.24
C ASP A 177 -13.94 -26.29 10.68
N LEU A 178 -13.21 -25.49 9.90
CA LEU A 178 -12.95 -24.08 10.21
C LEU A 178 -13.95 -23.14 9.53
N SER A 179 -14.35 -22.08 10.23
CA SER A 179 -15.08 -20.97 9.63
C SER A 179 -14.17 -20.16 8.68
N LYS A 180 -14.74 -19.35 7.78
CA LYS A 180 -13.95 -18.45 6.91
C LYS A 180 -13.03 -17.53 7.72
N GLU A 181 -13.53 -16.99 8.83
CA GLU A 181 -12.77 -16.09 9.69
C GLU A 181 -11.67 -16.83 10.47
N ALA A 182 -11.95 -18.04 10.97
CA ALA A 182 -10.96 -18.87 11.66
C ALA A 182 -9.85 -19.39 10.71
N LEU A 183 -10.13 -19.52 9.41
CA LEU A 183 -9.17 -19.95 8.40
C LEU A 183 -8.33 -18.79 7.83
N GLY A 184 -8.93 -17.62 7.67
CA GLY A 184 -8.37 -16.54 6.85
C GLY A 184 -8.80 -15.13 7.24
N GLY A 185 -9.25 -14.94 8.48
CA GLY A 185 -9.58 -13.64 9.04
C GLY A 185 -8.38 -12.70 9.05
N TRP A 186 -8.67 -11.39 9.07
CA TRP A 186 -7.66 -10.33 8.97
C TRP A 186 -6.56 -10.43 10.05
N GLU A 187 -6.91 -10.88 11.26
CA GLU A 187 -6.00 -11.02 12.40
C GLU A 187 -4.82 -11.96 12.08
N ILE A 188 -5.11 -13.07 11.41
CA ILE A 188 -4.12 -14.09 11.02
C ILE A 188 -3.11 -13.48 10.06
N HIS A 189 -3.60 -12.75 9.06
CA HIS A 189 -2.77 -12.14 8.01
C HIS A 189 -2.00 -10.91 8.47
N ALA A 190 -2.55 -10.15 9.42
CA ALA A 190 -1.88 -9.03 10.05
C ALA A 190 -0.77 -9.46 11.02
N GLN A 191 -0.89 -10.65 11.64
CA GLN A 191 0.13 -11.23 12.53
C GLN A 191 1.21 -12.03 11.78
N ASN A 192 0.89 -12.61 10.62
CA ASN A 192 1.86 -13.37 9.81
C ASN A 192 2.61 -12.52 8.76
N GLY A 193 2.24 -11.25 8.57
CA GLY A 193 2.91 -10.31 7.66
C GLY A 193 2.43 -10.36 6.20
N THR A 194 1.34 -11.07 5.91
CA THR A 194 0.68 -11.00 4.59
C THR A 194 -0.01 -9.65 4.40
N VAL A 195 -0.62 -9.12 5.46
CA VAL A 195 -1.23 -7.78 5.53
C VAL A 195 -0.35 -6.91 6.42
N ASP A 196 0.15 -5.79 5.88
CA ASP A 196 0.99 -4.87 6.66
C ASP A 196 0.17 -3.91 7.53
N ASN A 197 -0.96 -3.45 7.02
CA ASN A 197 -1.81 -2.47 7.68
C ASN A 197 -3.26 -2.91 7.61
N VAL A 198 -4.00 -2.72 8.70
CA VAL A 198 -5.41 -3.11 8.84
C VAL A 198 -6.23 -1.83 8.90
N ALA A 199 -7.34 -1.78 8.16
CA ALA A 199 -8.25 -0.65 8.18
C ALA A 199 -9.56 -1.00 8.90
N THR A 200 -10.08 -0.07 9.67
CA THR A 200 -11.36 -0.20 10.40
C THR A 200 -12.59 -0.04 9.50
N SER A 201 -12.41 0.59 8.33
CA SER A 201 -13.45 0.83 7.33
C SER A 201 -12.82 0.99 5.94
N GLU A 202 -13.63 0.99 4.88
CA GLU A 202 -13.12 1.27 3.53
C GLU A 202 -12.60 2.72 3.40
N GLN A 203 -13.21 3.70 4.10
CA GLN A 203 -12.71 5.06 4.15
C GLN A 203 -11.33 5.17 4.81
N ASP A 204 -11.13 4.46 5.92
CA ASP A 204 -9.84 4.34 6.59
C ASP A 204 -8.80 3.68 5.65
N ALA A 205 -9.17 2.63 4.92
CA ALA A 205 -8.30 2.01 3.93
C ALA A 205 -7.87 2.99 2.83
N PHE A 206 -8.79 3.82 2.30
CA PHE A 206 -8.44 4.84 1.30
C PHE A 206 -7.54 5.94 1.87
N ASN A 207 -7.79 6.38 3.11
CA ASN A 207 -6.93 7.33 3.82
C ASN A 207 -5.52 6.76 4.02
N GLN A 208 -5.40 5.49 4.42
CA GLN A 208 -4.11 4.79 4.56
C GLN A 208 -3.40 4.61 3.21
N ILE A 209 -4.10 4.31 2.12
CA ILE A 209 -3.52 4.24 0.76
C ILE A 209 -2.97 5.62 0.34
N ALA A 210 -3.75 6.69 0.50
CA ALA A 210 -3.33 8.04 0.17
C ALA A 210 -2.12 8.48 1.03
N MET A 211 -2.14 8.15 2.33
CA MET A 211 -1.05 8.44 3.26
C MET A 211 0.22 7.65 2.91
N PHE A 212 0.13 6.34 2.66
CA PHE A 212 1.26 5.50 2.23
C PHE A 212 1.89 6.02 0.94
N LEU A 213 1.08 6.31 -0.08
CA LEU A 213 1.56 6.88 -1.34
C LEU A 213 2.27 8.22 -1.12
N SER A 214 1.80 9.06 -0.18
CA SER A 214 2.40 10.38 0.10
C SER A 214 3.87 10.35 0.53
N TYR A 215 4.41 9.21 0.99
CA TYR A 215 5.83 9.04 1.33
C TYR A 215 6.69 8.52 0.16
N LEU A 216 6.07 7.90 -0.84
CA LEU A 216 6.78 7.21 -1.94
C LEU A 216 6.86 8.07 -3.19
N PRO A 217 7.91 7.95 -4.03
CA PRO A 217 7.96 8.59 -5.34
C PRO A 217 7.00 7.89 -6.34
N SER A 218 6.64 8.56 -7.44
CA SER A 218 5.76 7.98 -8.48
C SER A 218 6.36 6.73 -9.14
N SER A 219 7.69 6.63 -9.19
CA SER A 219 8.44 5.45 -9.59
C SER A 219 9.87 5.54 -9.06
N ILE A 220 10.65 4.45 -9.20
CA ILE A 220 12.08 4.38 -8.86
C ILE A 220 12.97 5.42 -9.58
N PHE A 221 12.44 6.11 -10.60
CA PHE A 221 13.15 7.14 -11.38
C PHE A 221 12.89 8.57 -10.88
N ALA A 222 12.18 8.74 -9.76
CA ALA A 222 11.85 10.03 -9.17
C ALA A 222 12.20 10.04 -7.68
N LEU A 223 12.51 11.22 -7.14
CA LEU A 223 12.73 11.39 -5.70
C LEU A 223 11.38 11.41 -4.96
N PRO A 224 11.34 10.97 -3.68
CA PRO A 224 10.15 11.10 -2.83
C PRO A 224 9.65 12.55 -2.76
N PRO A 225 8.32 12.78 -2.75
CA PRO A 225 7.76 14.12 -2.72
C PRO A 225 8.06 14.79 -1.37
N VAL A 226 8.69 15.96 -1.41
CA VAL A 226 8.88 16.81 -0.23
C VAL A 226 7.60 17.61 0.00
N SER A 227 7.05 17.52 1.20
CA SER A 227 5.89 18.31 1.64
C SER A 227 6.36 19.60 2.30
N GLU A 228 5.53 20.64 2.33
CA GLU A 228 5.77 21.75 3.25
C GLU A 228 5.55 21.27 4.69
N SER A 229 6.43 21.67 5.61
CA SER A 229 6.31 21.39 7.04
C SER A 229 6.19 22.70 7.81
N ALA A 230 5.19 22.78 8.68
CA ALA A 230 5.05 23.87 9.66
C ALA A 230 5.95 23.65 10.89
N ASP A 231 6.52 22.45 11.04
CA ASP A 231 7.38 22.08 12.16
C ASP A 231 8.81 22.60 11.95
N PRO A 232 9.34 23.48 12.84
CA PRO A 232 10.69 24.02 12.68
C PRO A 232 11.77 22.93 12.73
N PRO A 233 12.73 22.87 11.78
CA PRO A 233 13.85 21.91 11.82
C PRO A 233 14.76 22.05 13.06
N THR A 234 14.58 23.12 13.84
CA THR A 234 15.28 23.39 15.09
C THR A 234 14.47 23.06 16.34
N ARG A 235 13.29 22.42 16.22
CA ARG A 235 12.45 22.03 17.37
C ARG A 235 13.23 21.16 18.35
N ARG A 236 12.98 21.36 19.64
CA ARG A 236 13.58 20.62 20.75
C ARG A 236 12.48 20.16 21.69
N GLU A 237 12.39 18.85 21.90
CA GLU A 237 11.49 18.27 22.87
C GLU A 237 12.24 17.96 24.17
N GLU A 238 11.96 18.71 25.23
CA GLU A 238 12.52 18.45 26.56
C GLU A 238 12.15 17.05 27.08
N GLU A 239 11.03 16.48 26.63
CA GLU A 239 10.63 15.13 27.02
C GLU A 239 11.67 14.06 26.60
N LEU A 240 12.36 14.26 25.45
CA LEU A 240 13.38 13.34 24.94
C LEU A 240 14.56 13.16 25.92
N MET A 241 14.80 14.15 26.80
CA MET A 241 15.82 14.06 27.85
C MET A 241 15.46 13.07 28.98
N SER A 242 14.18 12.69 29.09
CA SER A 242 13.62 11.89 30.18
C SER A 242 12.91 10.61 29.76
N ILE A 243 12.50 10.49 28.48
CA ILE A 243 11.74 9.36 27.94
C ILE A 243 12.49 8.02 28.08
N ILE A 244 13.83 8.03 28.04
CA ILE A 244 14.69 6.86 28.23
C ILE A 244 14.99 6.67 29.72
N PRO A 245 14.52 5.59 30.39
CA PRO A 245 14.75 5.43 31.81
C PRO A 245 16.22 5.17 32.14
N ARG A 246 16.76 5.91 33.13
CA ARG A 246 18.11 5.69 33.68
C ARG A 246 18.33 4.25 34.18
N ARG A 247 17.28 3.58 34.68
CA ARG A 247 17.36 2.17 35.12
C ARG A 247 17.34 1.23 33.91
N ARG A 248 18.48 0.59 33.64
CA ARG A 248 18.78 -0.34 32.52
C ARG A 248 17.78 -1.51 32.26
N ALA A 249 16.88 -1.79 33.19
CA ALA A 249 15.88 -2.86 33.08
C ALA A 249 14.46 -2.36 32.81
N ARG A 250 14.22 -1.04 32.85
CA ARG A 250 12.91 -0.45 32.55
C ARG A 250 12.82 -0.16 31.04
N PRO A 251 11.77 -0.62 30.34
CA PRO A 251 11.51 -0.30 28.95
C PRO A 251 10.82 1.07 28.82
N TYR A 252 10.64 1.53 27.58
CA TYR A 252 10.00 2.78 27.19
C TYR A 252 9.25 2.61 25.87
N ASP A 253 8.28 3.49 25.62
CA ASP A 253 7.52 3.48 24.37
C ASP A 253 8.36 4.11 23.25
N VAL A 254 8.78 3.25 22.31
CA VAL A 254 9.57 3.66 21.15
C VAL A 254 8.72 4.40 20.12
N ARG A 255 7.41 4.10 20.01
CA ARG A 255 6.51 4.84 19.11
C ARG A 255 6.35 6.28 19.60
N ARG A 256 6.17 6.48 20.91
CA ARG A 256 6.20 7.83 21.51
C ARG A 256 7.51 8.57 21.23
N LEU A 257 8.65 7.88 21.33
CA LEU A 257 9.96 8.46 21.00
C LEU A 257 10.05 8.88 19.53
N ILE A 258 9.60 8.06 18.58
CA ILE A 258 9.54 8.42 17.15
C ILE A 258 8.66 9.67 16.96
N ARG A 259 7.45 9.68 17.53
CA ARG A 259 6.48 10.79 17.40
C ARG A 259 7.01 12.14 17.90
N LEU A 260 7.93 12.15 18.86
CA LEU A 260 8.60 13.35 19.36
C LEU A 260 9.70 13.86 18.41
N ILE A 261 10.26 13.01 17.55
CA ILE A 261 11.39 13.37 16.67
C ILE A 261 10.93 13.74 15.26
N VAL A 262 9.92 13.04 14.73
CA VAL A 262 9.39 13.28 13.38
C VAL A 262 8.55 14.56 13.31
N ASP A 263 8.31 15.06 12.10
CA ASP A 263 7.50 16.26 11.87
C ASP A 263 6.12 16.12 12.54
N ALA A 264 5.74 17.14 13.31
CA ALA A 264 4.42 17.27 13.90
C ALA A 264 3.41 17.89 12.91
N ASN A 265 2.19 17.36 12.90
CA ASN A 265 1.09 17.85 12.06
C ASN A 265 0.12 18.71 12.89
N GLY A 266 -0.09 19.95 12.48
CA GLY A 266 -0.97 20.93 13.15
C GLY A 266 -0.22 22.21 13.53
N PRO A 267 -0.85 23.12 14.29
CA PRO A 267 -0.18 24.32 14.80
C PRO A 267 0.97 23.95 15.74
N VAL A 268 2.08 24.70 15.67
CA VAL A 268 3.30 24.45 16.46
C VAL A 268 3.02 24.44 17.97
N ASP A 269 2.10 25.29 18.44
CA ASP A 269 1.73 25.40 19.86
C ASP A 269 0.77 24.30 20.35
N ALA A 270 0.21 23.50 19.44
CA ALA A 270 -0.76 22.44 19.75
C ALA A 270 -0.76 21.34 18.67
N PRO A 271 0.28 20.48 18.60
CA PRO A 271 0.38 19.44 17.58
C PRO A 271 -0.74 18.41 17.72
N SER A 272 -1.49 18.20 16.63
CA SER A 272 -2.68 17.35 16.60
C SER A 272 -2.36 15.87 16.38
N SER A 273 -1.26 15.60 15.66
CA SER A 273 -0.78 14.26 15.30
C SER A 273 0.68 14.34 14.86
N SER A 274 1.32 13.18 14.66
CA SER A 274 2.67 13.06 14.11
C SER A 274 2.63 12.61 12.65
N SER A 275 3.67 12.92 11.87
CA SER A 275 3.88 12.36 10.53
C SER A 275 4.23 10.87 10.48
N PHE A 276 4.33 10.16 11.61
CA PHE A 276 4.67 8.72 11.61
C PHE A 276 3.49 7.83 11.17
N PHE A 277 3.69 7.10 10.08
CA PHE A 277 2.82 6.04 9.57
C PHE A 277 3.49 4.68 9.77
N GLU A 278 3.04 3.91 10.77
CA GLU A 278 3.57 2.59 11.08
C GLU A 278 3.14 1.54 10.04
N ILE A 279 4.04 0.62 9.70
CA ILE A 279 3.83 -0.47 8.75
C ILE A 279 4.10 -1.79 9.48
N GLY A 280 3.14 -2.71 9.41
CA GLY A 280 3.26 -4.04 10.01
C GLY A 280 3.11 -4.08 11.53
N GLU A 281 2.31 -3.21 12.15
CA GLU A 281 2.20 -3.09 13.63
C GLU A 281 1.98 -4.44 14.34
N LEU A 282 1.21 -5.34 13.73
CA LEU A 282 0.79 -6.61 14.32
C LEU A 282 1.75 -7.79 14.06
N TRP A 283 2.70 -7.67 13.13
CA TRP A 283 3.71 -8.70 12.84
C TRP A 283 5.15 -8.23 13.10
N GLY A 284 6.05 -9.18 13.38
CA GLY A 284 7.47 -8.88 13.66
C GLY A 284 7.66 -7.85 14.78
N ARG A 285 6.78 -7.86 15.80
CA ARG A 285 6.56 -6.77 16.77
C ARG A 285 7.78 -6.35 17.60
N CYS A 286 8.85 -7.14 17.61
CA CYS A 286 10.15 -6.74 18.17
C CYS A 286 10.86 -5.63 17.36
N ILE A 287 10.38 -5.33 16.14
CA ILE A 287 10.80 -4.23 15.28
C ILE A 287 9.58 -3.36 14.92
N VAL A 288 9.73 -2.05 15.08
CA VAL A 288 8.84 -1.02 14.52
C VAL A 288 9.43 -0.54 13.21
N THR A 289 8.62 -0.55 12.15
CA THR A 289 8.94 0.02 10.83
C THR A 289 7.84 0.99 10.42
N GLY A 290 8.17 2.03 9.69
CA GLY A 290 7.17 2.95 9.15
C GLY A 290 7.80 4.12 8.42
N PHE A 291 6.96 4.90 7.74
CA PHE A 291 7.39 6.15 7.13
C PHE A 291 7.12 7.34 8.05
N ALA A 292 7.90 8.39 7.90
CA ALA A 292 7.69 9.67 8.55
C ALA A 292 8.16 10.82 7.67
N ARG A 293 8.06 12.07 8.15
CA ARG A 293 8.76 13.22 7.56
C ARG A 293 9.70 13.87 8.57
N LEU A 294 10.77 14.46 8.04
CA LEU A 294 11.67 15.35 8.76
C LEU A 294 11.94 16.57 7.88
N ALA A 295 11.56 17.76 8.36
CA ALA A 295 11.55 18.99 7.57
C ALA A 295 10.85 18.81 6.20
N GLY A 296 9.72 18.09 6.19
CA GLY A 296 8.91 17.81 5.01
C GLY A 296 9.42 16.66 4.13
N ARG A 297 10.64 16.17 4.33
CA ARG A 297 11.26 15.10 3.53
C ARG A 297 10.82 13.72 4.03
N PRO A 298 10.28 12.84 3.18
CA PRO A 298 9.96 11.47 3.57
C PRO A 298 11.20 10.69 4.03
N VAL A 299 11.08 10.00 5.17
CA VAL A 299 12.12 9.12 5.72
C VAL A 299 11.52 7.76 6.09
N GLY A 300 12.30 6.70 5.90
CA GLY A 300 12.03 5.41 6.53
C GLY A 300 12.54 5.41 7.97
N VAL A 301 11.77 4.83 8.88
CA VAL A 301 12.12 4.61 10.29
C VAL A 301 12.14 3.12 10.55
N LEU A 302 13.26 2.62 11.10
CA LEU A 302 13.40 1.24 11.56
C LEU A 302 14.10 1.24 12.92
N THR A 303 13.42 0.67 13.92
CA THR A 303 13.90 0.54 15.31
C THR A 303 13.46 -0.77 15.92
N SER A 304 14.21 -1.29 16.89
CA SER A 304 13.68 -2.31 17.80
C SER A 304 12.66 -1.72 18.79
N ASP A 305 11.72 -2.55 19.25
CA ASP A 305 10.73 -2.20 20.26
C ASP A 305 11.12 -2.81 21.63
N CYS A 306 11.59 -1.98 22.56
CA CYS A 306 12.02 -2.47 23.86
C CYS A 306 10.88 -2.96 24.78
N LEU A 307 9.61 -2.73 24.43
CA LEU A 307 8.46 -3.33 25.13
C LEU A 307 8.24 -4.80 24.74
N VAL A 308 8.68 -5.23 23.56
CA VAL A 308 8.41 -6.57 23.01
C VAL A 308 9.67 -7.44 23.09
N ASN A 309 9.69 -8.44 23.98
CA ASN A 309 10.88 -9.28 24.23
C ASN A 309 12.14 -8.44 24.56
N GLY A 310 11.95 -7.27 25.15
CA GLY A 310 13.00 -6.26 25.35
C GLY A 310 13.54 -5.63 24.06
N GLY A 311 13.06 -5.96 22.87
CA GLY A 311 13.67 -5.55 21.60
C GLY A 311 14.80 -6.47 21.15
N ALA A 312 14.77 -7.74 21.56
CA ALA A 312 15.55 -8.78 20.90
C ALA A 312 14.88 -9.15 19.57
N ILE A 313 15.66 -9.15 18.49
CA ILE A 313 15.16 -9.40 17.13
C ILE A 313 14.93 -10.90 16.93
N ASP A 314 13.71 -11.26 16.54
CA ASP A 314 13.33 -12.62 16.17
C ASP A 314 13.29 -12.81 14.64
N ALA A 315 12.85 -13.98 14.18
CA ALA A 315 12.78 -14.30 12.74
C ALA A 315 11.79 -13.40 11.98
N LEU A 316 10.65 -13.04 12.58
CA LEU A 316 9.63 -12.20 11.96
C LEU A 316 10.10 -10.73 11.91
N GLY A 317 10.68 -10.22 13.00
CA GLY A 317 11.31 -8.90 13.03
C GLY A 317 12.46 -8.77 12.03
N SER A 318 13.23 -9.84 11.82
CA SER A 318 14.28 -9.89 10.79
C SER A 318 13.69 -9.84 9.37
N GLN A 319 12.63 -10.62 9.08
CA GLN A 319 11.93 -10.58 7.79
C GLN A 319 11.29 -9.21 7.51
N LYS A 320 10.66 -8.60 8.53
CA LYS A 320 10.09 -7.25 8.49
C LYS A 320 11.16 -6.19 8.19
N SER A 321 12.29 -6.27 8.88
CA SER A 321 13.44 -5.39 8.65
C SER A 321 13.96 -5.48 7.21
N ALA A 322 14.17 -6.70 6.70
CA ALA A 322 14.63 -6.92 5.33
C ALA A 322 13.64 -6.36 4.29
N ARG A 323 12.34 -6.66 4.44
CA ARG A 323 11.27 -6.19 3.56
C ARG A 323 11.19 -4.65 3.55
N PHE A 324 11.26 -4.01 4.70
CA PHE A 324 11.17 -2.55 4.81
C PHE A 324 12.43 -1.83 4.30
N ALA A 325 13.63 -2.36 4.59
CA ALA A 325 14.88 -1.83 4.03
C ALA A 325 14.87 -1.90 2.49
N THR A 326 14.50 -3.06 1.93
CA THR A 326 14.35 -3.28 0.48
C THR A 326 13.31 -2.34 -0.14
N LEU A 327 12.21 -2.04 0.56
CA LEU A 327 11.21 -1.07 0.10
C LEU A 327 11.79 0.34 0.03
N CYS A 328 12.59 0.76 1.02
CA CYS A 328 13.23 2.07 1.04
C CYS A 328 14.29 2.20 -0.05
N ASP A 329 15.16 1.19 -0.21
CA ASP A 329 16.25 1.17 -1.20
C ASP A 329 15.73 1.19 -2.65
N HIS A 330 14.71 0.40 -2.98
CA HIS A 330 14.14 0.42 -4.34
C HIS A 330 13.64 1.80 -4.78
N PHE A 331 13.23 2.66 -3.84
CA PHE A 331 12.83 4.05 -4.11
C PHE A 331 13.97 5.07 -3.95
N GLY A 332 15.19 4.59 -3.68
CA GLY A 332 16.43 5.34 -3.55
C GLY A 332 17.52 4.90 -4.55
N PHE A 333 17.16 4.72 -5.83
CA PHE A 333 18.03 4.28 -6.94
C PHE A 333 18.56 2.82 -6.86
N VAL A 334 18.75 2.19 -8.03
CA VAL A 334 18.85 0.72 -8.16
C VAL A 334 20.11 0.33 -8.95
N THR A 335 20.85 -0.72 -8.53
CA THR A 335 21.00 -2.05 -9.20
C THR A 335 22.23 -2.82 -8.69
N GLY A 336 22.07 -4.09 -8.29
CA GLY A 336 23.18 -5.03 -8.05
C GLY A 336 22.70 -6.49 -8.00
N SER A 337 23.41 -7.42 -8.67
CA SER A 337 22.87 -8.75 -9.01
C SER A 337 23.53 -9.93 -8.27
N VAL A 338 23.46 -9.96 -6.93
CA VAL A 338 23.81 -11.18 -6.13
C VAL A 338 22.90 -11.30 -4.90
N ALA A 339 21.71 -11.88 -5.06
CA ALA A 339 20.74 -12.08 -3.97
C ALA A 339 20.20 -13.52 -3.94
N GLU A 340 20.92 -14.45 -3.28
CA GLU A 340 20.45 -15.83 -3.08
C GLU A 340 20.95 -16.51 -1.78
N ARG A 341 20.02 -17.16 -1.06
CA ARG A 341 20.21 -18.31 -0.11
C ARG A 341 20.85 -18.04 1.28
N ALA A 342 20.71 -19.05 2.19
CA ALA A 342 19.97 -18.78 3.44
C ALA A 342 19.74 -19.90 4.55
N ALA A 343 19.77 -19.64 5.90
CA ALA A 343 18.92 -20.21 7.03
C ALA A 343 18.90 -19.37 8.38
N THR A 344 17.74 -18.95 9.00
CA THR A 344 17.42 -17.86 10.04
C THR A 344 18.43 -16.77 10.39
N ILE A 345 19.69 -17.13 10.61
CA ILE A 345 20.82 -16.27 10.27
C ILE A 345 20.60 -15.69 8.85
N ARG A 346 19.94 -16.39 7.91
CA ARG A 346 19.27 -15.90 6.67
C ARG A 346 18.49 -14.63 6.81
N HIS A 347 17.60 -14.57 7.77
CA HIS A 347 16.64 -13.47 7.85
C HIS A 347 17.35 -12.24 8.44
N GLY A 348 18.22 -12.46 9.44
CA GLY A 348 19.15 -11.43 9.91
C GLY A 348 20.13 -10.99 8.82
N ALA A 349 20.75 -11.91 8.10
CA ALA A 349 21.71 -11.69 7.02
C ALA A 349 21.07 -11.07 5.77
N ALA A 350 19.79 -11.31 5.50
CA ALA A 350 19.03 -10.64 4.46
C ALA A 350 18.66 -9.21 4.88
N ALA A 351 18.33 -8.97 6.16
CA ALA A 351 18.13 -7.62 6.67
C ALA A 351 19.44 -6.81 6.65
N LEU A 352 20.53 -7.40 7.14
CA LEU A 352 21.91 -6.93 7.00
C LEU A 352 22.25 -6.61 5.54
N SER A 353 22.10 -7.58 4.64
CA SER A 353 22.42 -7.41 3.22
C SER A 353 21.57 -6.34 2.54
N ALA A 354 20.29 -6.21 2.89
CA ALA A 354 19.42 -5.15 2.38
C ALA A 354 19.79 -3.75 2.92
N LEU A 355 20.37 -3.66 4.12
CA LEU A 355 20.89 -2.41 4.66
C LEU A 355 22.27 -2.07 4.07
N TYR A 356 23.17 -3.05 3.98
CA TYR A 356 24.57 -2.86 3.55
C TYR A 356 24.73 -2.69 2.03
N ASN A 357 23.84 -3.27 1.23
CA ASN A 357 23.76 -2.97 -0.21
C ASN A 357 22.85 -1.76 -0.51
N GLY A 358 22.24 -1.17 0.52
CA GLY A 358 21.36 -0.02 0.39
C GLY A 358 22.14 1.20 -0.07
N THR A 359 21.72 1.82 -1.18
CA THR A 359 22.39 3.03 -1.69
C THR A 359 21.74 4.32 -1.15
N MET A 360 20.63 4.21 -0.42
CA MET A 360 20.04 5.31 0.33
C MET A 360 20.96 5.77 1.47
N PRO A 361 21.09 7.08 1.76
CA PRO A 361 21.86 7.53 2.91
C PRO A 361 21.24 7.05 4.23
N ILE A 362 22.02 6.44 5.11
CA ILE A 362 21.57 5.92 6.42
C ILE A 362 22.11 6.81 7.54
N TYR A 363 21.22 7.31 8.40
CA TYR A 363 21.53 7.98 9.66
C TYR A 363 21.18 7.06 10.82
N THR A 364 22.12 6.81 11.73
CA THR A 364 21.91 5.95 12.90
C THR A 364 22.04 6.73 14.20
N ILE A 365 20.94 6.79 14.95
CA ILE A 365 20.86 7.36 16.30
C ILE A 365 20.86 6.23 17.31
N ILE A 366 21.98 6.02 18.02
CA ILE A 366 22.09 4.99 19.06
C ILE A 366 21.50 5.55 20.35
N ILE A 367 20.28 5.09 20.70
CA ILE A 367 19.52 5.63 21.84
C ILE A 367 19.97 4.99 23.16
N ARG A 368 20.37 3.70 23.16
CA ARG A 368 20.71 2.99 24.40
C ARG A 368 21.82 1.94 24.26
N ARG A 369 21.48 0.69 23.91
CA ARG A 369 22.43 -0.43 23.79
C ARG A 369 22.81 -0.65 22.31
N ALA A 370 23.94 -1.32 22.06
CA ALA A 370 24.29 -1.89 20.76
C ALA A 370 25.30 -3.02 21.02
N PHE A 371 24.98 -4.26 20.63
CA PHE A 371 25.78 -5.44 20.99
C PHE A 371 25.85 -6.47 19.88
N GLY A 372 27.05 -6.99 19.61
CA GLY A 372 27.30 -8.08 18.67
C GLY A 372 26.83 -7.78 17.24
N VAL A 373 26.56 -8.84 16.48
CA VAL A 373 26.12 -8.76 15.07
C VAL A 373 24.83 -7.95 14.92
N ALA A 374 23.90 -8.04 15.88
CA ALA A 374 22.65 -7.26 15.84
C ALA A 374 22.86 -5.76 16.11
N GLY A 375 23.94 -5.36 16.80
CA GLY A 375 24.37 -3.97 16.87
C GLY A 375 25.04 -3.53 15.58
N GLY A 376 26.02 -4.32 15.10
CA GLY A 376 26.72 -4.08 13.84
C GLY A 376 25.78 -3.92 12.63
N ALA A 377 24.67 -4.68 12.61
CA ALA A 377 23.71 -4.71 11.51
C ALA A 377 23.04 -3.39 11.12
N PHE A 378 23.10 -2.39 12.00
CA PHE A 378 22.57 -1.05 11.77
C PHE A 378 23.66 0.03 11.95
N SER A 379 24.93 -0.37 12.00
CA SER A 379 26.06 0.48 12.39
C SER A 379 27.39 0.10 11.69
N ASP A 380 27.35 -0.32 10.42
CA ASP A 380 28.57 -0.74 9.70
C ASP A 380 29.48 0.44 9.29
N LEU A 381 30.78 0.24 9.50
CA LEU A 381 31.82 1.27 9.61
C LEU A 381 32.33 1.82 8.27
N GLU A 382 32.01 1.16 7.16
CA GLU A 382 32.50 1.53 5.82
C GLU A 382 31.56 2.46 5.04
N ASP A 383 30.39 2.82 5.60
CA ASP A 383 29.43 3.78 5.03
C ASP A 383 30.00 5.21 5.01
N GLY A 384 30.78 5.54 3.97
CA GLY A 384 31.46 6.84 3.77
C GLY A 384 30.55 8.08 3.62
N ALA A 385 29.24 7.97 3.91
CA ALA A 385 28.26 9.05 3.92
C ALA A 385 27.32 9.05 5.16
N GLY A 386 27.39 8.04 6.03
CA GLY A 386 26.45 7.88 7.16
C GLY A 386 26.81 8.72 8.38
N THR A 387 25.95 9.68 8.77
CA THR A 387 26.14 10.43 10.03
C THR A 387 25.57 9.66 11.21
N ARG A 388 26.37 9.48 12.27
CA ARG A 388 25.99 8.78 13.50
C ARG A 388 25.89 9.73 14.67
N VAL A 389 24.88 9.52 15.53
CA VAL A 389 24.74 10.26 16.79
C VAL A 389 24.45 9.27 17.92
N ALA A 390 25.18 9.35 19.04
CA ALA A 390 24.93 8.53 20.21
C ALA A 390 24.29 9.38 21.32
N TRP A 391 23.19 8.90 21.91
CA TRP A 391 22.49 9.61 22.97
C TRP A 391 23.25 9.50 24.30
N SER A 392 23.54 10.63 24.95
CA SER A 392 24.35 10.68 26.16
C SER A 392 23.59 10.27 27.44
N VAL A 393 23.22 8.99 27.55
CA VAL A 393 22.57 8.41 28.74
C VAL A 393 23.59 7.75 29.70
N LEU A 394 24.89 7.77 29.37
CA LEU A 394 25.96 6.98 30.02
C LEU A 394 27.15 7.81 30.57
N SER A 395 26.88 8.84 31.39
CA SER A 395 27.88 9.48 32.28
C SER A 395 28.99 10.34 31.60
N PRO A 396 29.78 11.13 32.35
CA PRO A 396 30.24 12.45 31.88
C PRO A 396 31.61 12.46 31.20
N LEU A 397 31.80 11.64 30.16
CA LEU A 397 32.95 11.78 29.26
C LEU A 397 32.45 12.09 27.85
N VAL A 398 32.44 13.39 27.56
CA VAL A 398 32.11 13.96 26.26
C VAL A 398 33.22 13.62 25.27
N SER A 399 32.86 12.90 24.22
CA SER A 399 33.59 12.90 22.95
C SER A 399 32.69 13.49 21.87
N PHE A 400 32.77 14.81 21.68
CA PHE A 400 32.26 15.41 20.45
C PHE A 400 33.14 14.94 19.29
N VAL A 401 32.56 14.20 18.35
CA VAL A 401 33.16 14.00 17.02
C VAL A 401 32.33 14.80 16.03
N HIS A 402 32.66 16.08 15.92
CA HIS A 402 32.29 16.88 14.75
C HIS A 402 33.40 16.71 13.72
N LEU A 403 33.08 16.32 12.49
CA LEU A 403 33.91 16.48 11.29
C LEU A 403 33.07 16.13 10.05
N GLY A 404 32.78 17.12 9.20
CA GLY A 404 32.02 16.95 7.95
C GLY A 404 31.13 18.15 7.65
N SER A 405 31.33 18.77 6.48
CA SER A 405 30.56 19.94 6.02
C SER A 405 29.06 19.63 5.86
N PRO A 406 28.17 20.63 5.94
CA PRO A 406 26.74 20.43 5.66
C PRO A 406 26.53 19.85 4.26
N PRO A 407 25.48 19.02 4.06
CA PRO A 407 25.20 18.44 2.76
C PRO A 407 24.92 19.52 1.71
N ALA A 408 25.32 19.26 0.47
CA ALA A 408 24.85 20.05 -0.66
C ALA A 408 23.31 20.02 -0.70
N PRO A 409 22.63 21.14 -1.04
CA PRO A 409 21.17 21.20 -1.02
C PRO A 409 20.56 20.20 -2.01
N GLY A 410 20.08 19.06 -1.51
CA GLY A 410 19.51 17.99 -2.34
C GLY A 410 19.27 16.65 -1.63
N SER A 411 20.16 16.19 -0.74
CA SER A 411 20.11 14.82 -0.18
C SER A 411 18.92 14.54 0.75
N ASN A 412 18.13 13.52 0.44
CA ASN A 412 17.24 12.83 1.40
C ASN A 412 18.01 11.66 2.05
N GLY A 413 17.69 11.31 3.30
CA GLY A 413 18.28 10.15 3.98
C GLY A 413 17.38 9.53 5.04
N PHE A 414 17.64 8.27 5.35
CA PHE A 414 16.90 7.38 6.25
C PHE A 414 17.28 7.63 7.71
N PHE A 415 16.32 7.64 8.64
CA PHE A 415 16.58 7.82 10.07
C PHE A 415 16.33 6.51 10.83
N SER A 416 17.39 5.74 11.06
CA SER A 416 17.38 4.68 12.06
C SER A 416 17.52 5.28 13.46
N LEU A 417 16.47 5.18 14.25
CA LEU A 417 16.52 5.36 15.69
C LEU A 417 16.69 3.98 16.31
N GLN A 418 17.68 3.78 17.19
CA GLN A 418 17.97 2.46 17.76
C GLN A 418 17.61 2.36 19.23
N ALA A 419 16.36 1.99 19.51
CA ALA A 419 15.86 1.77 20.87
C ALA A 419 16.14 0.35 21.40
N VAL A 420 17.42 0.02 21.55
CA VAL A 420 17.86 -1.34 21.92
C VAL A 420 17.82 -1.59 23.44
N ARG A 421 17.05 -2.61 23.87
CA ARG A 421 16.92 -3.14 25.25
C ARG A 421 16.97 -2.09 26.37
#